data_AF-A0A4Z0KT58-F1
#
_entry.id   AF-A0A4Z0KT58-F1
#
_cell.length_a   1.000
_cell.length_b   1.000
_cell.length_c   1.000
_cell.angle_alpha   90.00
_cell.angle_beta   90.00
_cell.angle_gamma   90.00
#
_symmetry.space_group_name_H-M   'P 1'
#
loop_
_entity.id
_entity.type
_entity.pdbx_description
1 polymer ?
#
loop_
_entity_poly.entity_id
_entity_poly.type
_entity_poly.pdbx_seq_one_letter_code
_entity_poly.pdbx_strand_id
1 'polypeptide(L)'
;TSRGQRQMCIRDWSRSGCDMLQETVGRLAEIKNIIAIKEATGNLTRVHQIKELVSDDFILLSGDDASALDFMQLGGHGVISVTANVAAREMADMCKLEAEGQFAEARAINQRLMPLHNKLFVEPNPIPVKWACKALGLVATDT
;
A
#
# COMPACT_ATOMS: atom_id res chain seq x y z
N THR A 1 2.26 25.23 -7.92
CA THR A 1 1.86 25.90 -6.66
C THR A 1 1.23 24.88 -5.72
N SER A 2 2.03 24.02 -5.09
CA SER A 2 1.57 22.86 -4.28
C SER A 2 1.40 23.17 -2.78
N ARG A 3 1.63 24.41 -2.35
CA ARG A 3 1.78 24.78 -0.92
C ARG A 3 0.51 24.61 -0.06
N GLY A 4 -0.65 24.37 -0.66
CA GLY A 4 -1.91 24.13 0.06
C GLY A 4 -2.48 22.71 -0.07
N GLN A 5 -1.85 21.84 -0.86
CA GLN A 5 -2.35 20.48 -1.08
C GLN A 5 -1.85 19.53 0.02
N ARG A 6 -2.70 18.56 0.38
CA ARG A 6 -2.33 17.42 1.20
C ARG A 6 -1.26 16.59 0.47
N GLN A 7 -0.26 16.15 1.21
CA GLN A 7 0.90 15.41 0.73
C GLN A 7 1.03 14.11 1.50
N MET A 8 1.65 13.14 0.85
CA MET A 8 1.96 11.83 1.41
C MET A 8 3.41 11.52 1.10
N CYS A 9 4.16 11.10 2.11
CA CYS A 9 5.50 10.57 1.92
C CYS A 9 5.40 9.22 1.20
N ILE A 10 6.30 8.98 0.26
CA ILE A 10 6.41 7.67 -0.40
C ILE A 10 7.79 7.11 -0.08
N ARG A 11 7.81 5.88 0.43
CA ARG A 11 9.03 5.16 0.77
C ARG A 11 9.10 3.85 -0.01
N ASP A 12 10.05 3.78 -0.93
CA ASP A 12 10.37 2.59 -1.73
C ASP A 12 11.88 2.52 -1.97
N TRP A 13 12.62 1.99 -0.99
CA TRP A 13 14.09 1.87 -1.06
C TRP A 13 14.53 1.13 -2.33
N SER A 14 13.80 0.08 -2.71
CA SER A 14 14.17 -0.77 -3.84
C SER A 14 14.27 -0.01 -5.16
N ARG A 15 13.56 1.13 -5.26
CA ARG A 15 13.58 2.02 -6.43
C ARG A 15 14.34 3.32 -6.20
N SER A 16 14.33 3.86 -4.99
CA SER A 16 14.95 5.16 -4.69
C SER A 16 16.43 5.06 -4.32
N GLY A 17 16.90 3.90 -3.86
CA GLY A 17 18.24 3.74 -3.27
C GLY A 17 18.46 4.55 -1.98
N CYS A 18 17.40 5.09 -1.37
CA CYS A 18 17.46 5.88 -0.14
C CYS A 18 16.33 5.52 0.85
N ASP A 19 16.66 5.32 2.14
CA ASP A 19 15.75 4.72 3.13
C ASP A 19 15.29 5.82 4.08
N MET A 20 14.04 6.27 3.94
CA MET A 20 13.50 7.34 4.77
C MET A 20 13.15 6.81 6.17
N LEU A 21 14.07 6.86 7.12
CA LEU A 21 13.89 6.27 8.45
C LEU A 21 12.65 6.80 9.20
N GLN A 22 12.15 6.02 10.16
CA GLN A 22 10.91 6.24 10.91
C GLN A 22 10.95 7.60 11.63
N GLU A 23 12.11 7.98 12.17
CA GLU A 23 12.36 9.26 12.82
C GLU A 23 12.22 10.43 11.85
N THR A 24 12.58 10.22 10.57
CA THR A 24 12.36 11.23 9.54
C THR A 24 10.88 11.34 9.20
N VAL A 25 10.13 10.22 9.19
CA VAL A 25 8.68 10.22 9.02
C VAL A 25 8.01 10.98 10.16
N GLY A 26 8.38 10.73 11.41
CA GLY A 26 7.87 11.45 12.58
C GLY A 26 8.07 12.96 12.47
N ARG A 27 9.28 13.41 12.10
CA ARG A 27 9.57 14.83 11.86
C ARG A 27 8.74 15.43 10.72
N LEU A 28 8.49 14.67 9.66
CA LEU A 28 7.69 15.13 8.52
C LEU A 28 6.19 15.19 8.85
N ALA A 29 5.71 14.31 9.73
CA ALA A 29 4.31 14.28 10.18
C ALA A 29 3.90 15.56 10.95
N GLU A 30 4.86 16.27 11.56
CA GLU A 30 4.61 17.57 12.20
C GLU A 30 4.27 18.68 11.18
N ILE A 31 4.56 18.48 9.90
CA ILE A 31 4.25 19.45 8.84
C ILE A 31 2.77 19.31 8.46
N LYS A 32 1.96 20.34 8.76
CA LYS A 32 0.49 20.36 8.61
C LYS A 32 -0.08 19.72 7.33
N ASN A 33 0.60 19.87 6.19
CA ASN A 33 0.09 19.36 4.92
C ASN A 33 0.64 17.99 4.54
N ILE A 34 1.55 17.38 5.30
CA ILE A 34 1.96 15.98 5.18
C ILE A 34 1.08 15.16 6.11
N ILE A 35 0.22 14.32 5.51
CA ILE A 35 -0.86 13.65 6.24
C ILE A 35 -0.74 12.13 6.26
N ALA A 36 0.23 11.59 5.52
CA ALA A 36 0.30 10.16 5.28
C ALA A 36 1.70 9.68 4.90
N ILE A 37 1.91 8.37 5.02
CA ILE A 37 3.02 7.64 4.42
C ILE A 37 2.51 6.41 3.66
N LYS A 38 3.07 6.19 2.47
CA LYS A 38 3.07 4.90 1.78
C LYS A 38 4.37 4.14 2.14
N GLU A 39 4.23 3.03 2.86
CA GLU A 39 5.34 2.16 3.29
C GLU A 39 5.40 0.91 2.40
N ALA A 40 6.38 0.84 1.48
CA ALA A 40 6.46 -0.24 0.48
C ALA A 40 7.56 -1.29 0.75
N THR A 41 8.09 -1.38 1.98
CA THR A 41 9.18 -2.32 2.29
C THR A 41 8.71 -3.74 2.57
N GLY A 42 7.44 -3.93 2.89
CA GLY A 42 6.91 -5.19 3.42
C GLY A 42 7.38 -5.50 4.85
N ASN A 43 8.11 -4.60 5.50
CA ASN A 43 8.58 -4.79 6.87
C ASN A 43 7.52 -4.35 7.88
N LEU A 44 6.78 -5.32 8.39
CA LEU A 44 5.67 -5.13 9.32
C LEU A 44 6.08 -4.50 10.67
N THR A 45 7.34 -4.62 11.11
CA THR A 45 7.77 -4.00 12.38
C THR A 45 7.71 -2.47 12.35
N ARG A 46 7.80 -1.89 11.14
CA ARG A 46 7.78 -0.44 10.94
C ARG A 46 6.42 0.17 11.18
N VAL A 47 5.33 -0.60 11.10
CA VAL A 47 3.98 -0.10 11.37
C VAL A 47 3.92 0.49 12.78
N HIS A 48 4.31 -0.30 13.79
CA HIS A 48 4.31 0.15 15.18
C HIS A 48 5.29 1.29 15.42
N GLN A 49 6.52 1.19 14.89
CA GLN A 49 7.55 2.21 15.07
C GLN A 49 7.14 3.56 14.49
N ILE A 50 6.45 3.58 13.34
CA ILE A 50 5.94 4.83 12.76
C ILE A 50 4.78 5.35 13.61
N LYS A 51 3.83 4.49 14.01
CA LYS A 51 2.69 4.88 14.86
C LYS A 51 3.11 5.52 16.19
N GLU A 52 4.20 5.08 16.79
CA GLU A 52 4.75 5.67 18.02
C GLU A 52 5.30 7.10 17.82
N LEU A 53 5.60 7.49 16.58
CA LEU A 53 6.27 8.75 16.23
C LEU A 53 5.33 9.76 15.54
N VAL A 54 4.09 9.39 15.27
CA VAL A 54 3.12 10.23 14.56
C VAL A 54 1.82 10.32 15.37
N SER A 55 0.99 11.30 15.05
CA SER A 55 -0.33 11.43 15.65
C SER A 55 -1.30 10.35 15.13
N ASP A 56 -2.35 10.05 15.91
CA ASP A 56 -3.35 9.03 15.57
C ASP A 56 -4.11 9.33 14.27
N ASP A 57 -4.13 10.57 13.81
CA ASP A 57 -4.74 10.99 12.54
C ASP A 57 -3.80 10.87 11.33
N PHE A 58 -2.53 10.49 11.54
CA PHE A 58 -1.57 10.29 10.46
C PHE A 58 -1.79 8.95 9.76
N ILE A 59 -1.96 8.98 8.44
CA ILE A 59 -2.40 7.82 7.66
C ILE A 59 -1.21 6.97 7.23
N LEU A 60 -1.21 5.70 7.64
CA LEU A 60 -0.24 4.69 7.20
C LEU A 60 -0.89 3.80 6.13
N LEU A 61 -0.31 3.77 4.92
CA LEU A 61 -0.78 2.93 3.82
C LEU A 61 0.32 1.95 3.41
N SER A 62 -0.05 0.67 3.22
CA SER A 62 0.87 -0.30 2.63
C SER A 62 1.15 0.06 1.18
N GLY A 63 2.40 -0.12 0.76
CA GLY A 63 2.82 -0.12 -0.63
C GLY A 63 3.20 -1.50 -1.16
N ASP A 64 3.09 -2.53 -0.33
CA ASP A 64 3.31 -3.92 -0.68
C ASP A 64 1.99 -4.69 -0.61
N ASP A 65 1.57 -5.28 -1.73
CA ASP A 65 0.29 -5.99 -1.82
C ASP A 65 0.30 -7.29 -1.01
N ALA A 66 1.41 -8.03 -1.00
CA ALA A 66 1.49 -9.34 -0.35
C ALA A 66 1.38 -9.23 1.18
N SER A 67 1.95 -8.18 1.77
CA SER A 67 1.88 -7.88 3.20
C SER A 67 0.76 -6.91 3.58
N ALA A 68 -0.09 -6.47 2.63
CA ALA A 68 -1.05 -5.39 2.86
C ALA A 68 -2.07 -5.70 3.96
N LEU A 69 -2.60 -6.93 3.99
CA LEU A 69 -3.56 -7.35 5.01
C LEU A 69 -2.92 -7.31 6.41
N ASP A 70 -1.73 -7.92 6.55
CA ASP A 70 -1.03 -7.95 7.82
C ASP A 70 -0.63 -6.52 8.28
N PHE A 71 -0.28 -5.64 7.34
CA PHE A 71 -0.02 -4.22 7.62
C PHE A 71 -1.25 -3.52 8.21
N MET A 72 -2.44 -3.76 7.65
CA MET A 72 -3.70 -3.22 8.20
C MET A 72 -4.03 -3.81 9.57
N GLN A 73 -3.79 -5.12 9.79
CA GLN A 73 -3.99 -5.80 11.08
C GLN A 73 -3.14 -5.21 12.21
N LEU A 74 -1.96 -4.67 11.88
CA LEU A 74 -1.09 -3.98 12.84
C LEU A 74 -1.45 -2.50 13.05
N GLY A 75 -2.56 -2.05 12.46
CA GLY A 75 -3.12 -0.72 12.60
C GLY A 75 -2.73 0.25 11.49
N GLY A 76 -2.36 -0.26 10.31
CA GLY A 76 -2.38 0.51 9.07
C GLY A 76 -3.80 0.78 8.57
N HIS A 77 -3.95 1.74 7.66
CA HIS A 77 -5.24 2.30 7.26
C HIS A 77 -5.70 1.88 5.86
N GLY A 78 -4.89 1.13 5.13
CA GLY A 78 -5.19 0.71 3.77
C GLY A 78 -3.94 0.35 2.96
N VAL A 79 -4.12 0.26 1.65
CA VAL A 79 -3.08 -0.11 0.68
C VAL A 79 -3.18 0.74 -0.58
N ILE A 80 -2.01 1.13 -1.11
CA ILE A 80 -1.88 1.69 -2.47
C ILE A 80 -1.36 0.57 -3.36
N SER A 81 -2.31 -0.09 -4.01
CA SER A 81 -2.16 -1.44 -4.57
C SER A 81 -1.85 -1.45 -6.07
N VAL A 82 -1.03 -2.43 -6.49
CA VAL A 82 -0.87 -2.80 -7.91
C VAL A 82 -2.00 -3.76 -8.30
N THR A 83 -2.28 -4.74 -7.44
CA THR A 83 -3.32 -5.77 -7.62
C THR A 83 -4.72 -5.19 -7.87
N ALA A 84 -5.04 -4.06 -7.25
CA ALA A 84 -6.31 -3.38 -7.44
C ALA A 84 -6.59 -2.95 -8.89
N ASN A 85 -5.59 -2.83 -9.76
CA ASN A 85 -5.80 -2.51 -11.18
C ASN A 85 -6.60 -3.59 -11.93
N VAL A 86 -6.52 -4.85 -11.48
CA VAL A 86 -7.17 -5.99 -12.13
C VAL A 86 -8.14 -6.73 -11.21
N ALA A 87 -8.09 -6.48 -9.90
CA ALA A 87 -8.95 -7.08 -8.88
C ALA A 87 -9.55 -6.03 -7.93
N ALA A 88 -10.00 -4.89 -8.47
CA ALA A 88 -10.46 -3.73 -7.70
C ALA A 88 -11.52 -4.06 -6.64
N ARG A 89 -12.54 -4.85 -7.01
CA ARG A 89 -13.63 -5.24 -6.09
C ARG A 89 -13.11 -6.06 -4.91
N GLU A 90 -12.31 -7.08 -5.19
CA GLU A 90 -11.79 -7.95 -4.14
C GLU A 90 -10.83 -7.20 -3.21
N MET A 91 -9.96 -6.33 -3.75
CA MET A 91 -9.10 -5.48 -2.91
C MET A 91 -9.91 -4.53 -2.02
N ALA A 92 -10.97 -3.91 -2.56
CA ALA A 92 -11.85 -3.05 -1.80
C ALA A 92 -12.60 -3.81 -0.71
N ASP A 93 -13.15 -4.98 -1.03
CA ASP A 93 -13.86 -5.84 -0.08
C ASP A 93 -12.89 -6.33 1.03
N MET A 94 -11.67 -6.72 0.68
CA MET A 94 -10.64 -7.11 1.66
C MET A 94 -10.33 -5.97 2.65
N CYS A 95 -10.02 -4.77 2.15
CA CYS A 95 -9.72 -3.61 3.00
C CYS A 95 -10.91 -3.22 3.87
N LYS A 96 -12.13 -3.29 3.33
CA LYS A 96 -13.36 -2.98 4.07
C LYS A 96 -13.59 -3.98 5.21
N LEU A 97 -13.53 -5.27 4.91
CA LEU A 97 -13.73 -6.34 5.89
C LEU A 97 -12.70 -6.24 7.03
N GLU A 98 -11.44 -5.95 6.70
CA GLU A 98 -10.40 -5.71 7.69
C GLU A 98 -10.72 -4.52 8.60
N ALA A 99 -11.15 -3.39 8.02
CA ALA A 99 -11.56 -2.20 8.78
C ALA A 99 -12.81 -2.43 9.65
N GLU A 100 -13.68 -3.36 9.26
CA GLU A 100 -14.89 -3.77 10.00
C GLU A 100 -14.62 -4.88 11.04
N GLY A 101 -13.38 -5.36 11.16
CA GLY A 101 -12.98 -6.42 12.10
C GLY A 101 -13.36 -7.84 11.64
N GLN A 102 -13.74 -8.01 10.38
CA GLN A 102 -14.09 -9.29 9.75
C GLN A 102 -12.82 -9.98 9.20
N PHE A 103 -11.91 -10.31 10.11
CA PHE A 103 -10.54 -10.75 9.78
C PHE A 103 -10.46 -12.06 9.00
N ALA A 104 -11.38 -13.00 9.27
CA ALA A 104 -11.37 -14.30 8.61
C ALA A 104 -11.76 -14.18 7.14
N GLU A 105 -12.78 -13.37 6.85
CA GLU A 105 -13.28 -13.07 5.51
C GLU A 105 -12.25 -12.25 4.72
N ALA A 106 -11.64 -11.23 5.35
CA ALA A 106 -10.55 -10.47 4.73
C ALA A 106 -9.37 -11.38 4.37
N ARG A 107 -8.98 -12.31 5.26
CA ARG A 107 -7.92 -13.29 5.01
C ARG A 107 -8.26 -14.26 3.90
N ALA A 108 -9.50 -14.70 3.78
CA ALA A 108 -9.93 -15.57 2.68
C ALA A 108 -9.77 -14.89 1.32
N ILE A 109 -10.12 -13.60 1.22
CA ILE A 109 -9.89 -12.82 -0.01
C ILE A 109 -8.39 -12.68 -0.27
N ASN A 110 -7.60 -12.29 0.73
CA ASN A 110 -6.15 -12.14 0.57
C ASN A 110 -5.48 -13.44 0.10
N GLN A 111 -5.88 -14.60 0.63
CA GLN A 111 -5.37 -15.90 0.18
C GLN A 111 -5.68 -16.18 -1.29
N ARG A 112 -6.89 -15.81 -1.75
CA ARG A 112 -7.27 -15.95 -3.16
C ARG A 112 -6.47 -15.01 -4.07
N LEU A 113 -6.16 -13.81 -3.59
CA LEU A 113 -5.38 -12.80 -4.33
C LEU A 113 -3.86 -13.01 -4.24
N MET A 114 -3.36 -13.79 -3.27
CA MET A 114 -1.93 -13.99 -3.03
C MET A 114 -1.13 -14.44 -4.27
N PRO A 115 -1.61 -15.34 -5.15
CA PRO A 115 -0.92 -15.65 -6.39
C PRO A 115 -0.74 -14.41 -7.28
N LEU A 116 -1.74 -13.53 -7.34
CA LEU A 116 -1.72 -12.30 -8.12
C LEU A 116 -0.79 -11.25 -7.50
N HIS A 117 -0.83 -11.07 -6.17
CA HIS A 117 0.11 -10.21 -5.43
C HIS A 117 1.57 -10.53 -5.78
N ASN A 118 1.91 -11.82 -5.88
CA ASN A 118 3.27 -12.24 -6.21
C ASN A 118 3.56 -12.13 -7.72
N LYS A 119 2.64 -12.58 -8.58
CA LYS A 119 2.89 -12.69 -10.02
C LYS A 119 2.87 -11.34 -10.75
N LEU A 120 2.22 -10.32 -10.22
CA LEU A 120 2.29 -8.97 -10.78
C LEU A 120 3.67 -8.30 -10.64
N PHE A 121 4.61 -8.96 -9.94
CA PHE A 121 6.00 -8.54 -9.79
C PHE A 121 7.00 -9.58 -10.32
N VAL A 122 6.54 -10.53 -11.16
CA VAL A 122 7.43 -11.50 -11.83
C VAL A 122 8.46 -10.82 -12.74
N GLU A 123 8.08 -9.64 -13.27
CA GLU A 123 8.95 -8.68 -13.94
C GLU A 123 8.75 -7.29 -13.29
N PRO A 124 9.65 -6.31 -13.53
CA PRO A 124 9.51 -4.99 -12.94
C PRO A 124 8.14 -4.34 -13.19
N ASN A 125 7.41 -4.03 -12.11
CA ASN A 125 6.17 -3.25 -12.21
C ASN A 125 6.46 -1.87 -12.86
N PRO A 126 5.69 -1.46 -13.89
CA PRO A 126 4.34 -1.93 -14.24
C PRO A 126 4.19 -2.92 -15.42
N ILE A 127 5.23 -3.67 -15.81
CA ILE A 127 5.16 -4.55 -16.98
C ILE A 127 4.05 -5.62 -16.84
N PRO A 128 4.00 -6.45 -15.78
CA PRO A 128 3.01 -7.53 -15.69
C PRO A 128 1.57 -7.01 -15.55
N VAL A 129 1.36 -5.92 -14.82
CA VAL A 129 0.02 -5.36 -14.61
C VAL A 129 -0.54 -4.70 -15.88
N LYS A 130 0.29 -4.04 -16.69
CA LYS A 130 -0.16 -3.51 -18.00
C LYS A 130 -0.59 -4.65 -18.93
N TRP A 131 0.19 -5.73 -18.99
CA TRP A 131 -0.17 -6.92 -19.76
C TRP A 131 -1.49 -7.53 -19.27
N ALA A 132 -1.67 -7.69 -17.95
CA ALA A 132 -2.89 -8.24 -17.37
C ALA A 132 -4.12 -7.36 -17.67
N CYS A 133 -3.99 -6.03 -17.54
CA CYS A 133 -5.06 -5.10 -17.90
C CYS A 133 -5.46 -5.22 -19.38
N LYS A 134 -4.50 -5.36 -20.30
CA LYS A 134 -4.78 -5.58 -21.72
C LYS A 134 -5.45 -6.92 -21.97
N ALA A 135 -4.99 -7.99 -21.32
CA ALA A 135 -5.59 -9.32 -21.42
C ALA A 135 -7.05 -9.34 -20.93
N LEU A 136 -7.39 -8.49 -19.95
CA LEU A 136 -8.75 -8.27 -19.46
C LEU A 136 -9.57 -7.26 -20.29
N GLY A 137 -8.99 -6.65 -21.34
CA GLY A 137 -9.66 -5.66 -22.17
C GLY A 137 -9.90 -4.31 -21.48
N LEU A 138 -9.22 -4.02 -20.37
CA LEU A 138 -9.34 -2.77 -19.62
C LEU A 138 -8.55 -1.62 -20.27
N VAL A 139 -7.52 -1.95 -21.04
CA VAL A 139 -6.69 -1.00 -21.81
C VAL A 139 -6.45 -1.54 -23.22
N ALA A 140 -6.28 -0.63 -24.19
CA ALA A 140 -6.04 -1.00 -25.59
C ALA A 140 -4.64 -1.59 -25.82
N THR A 141 -3.62 -1.06 -25.12
CA THR A 141 -2.21 -1.47 -25.27
C THR A 141 -1.51 -1.58 -23.91
N ASP A 142 -0.48 -2.42 -23.88
CA ASP A 142 0.42 -2.68 -22.74
C ASP A 142 1.83 -2.12 -22.95
N THR A 143 2.14 -1.68 -24.17
CA THR A 143 3.34 -0.91 -24.54
C THR A 143 3.11 0.58 -24.30
#